data_AF-A0AAV8XGQ0-F1
#
_entry.id   AF-A0AAV8XGQ0-F1
#
_cell.length_a   1.000
_cell.length_b   1.000
_cell.length_c   1.000
_cell.angle_alpha   90.00
_cell.angle_beta   90.00
_cell.angle_gamma   90.00
#
_symmetry.space_group_name_H-M   'P 1'
#
loop_
_entity.id
_entity.type
_entity.pdbx_description
1 polymer ?
#
loop_
_entity_poly.entity_id
_entity_poly.type
_entity_poly.pdbx_seq_one_letter_code
_entity_poly.pdbx_strand_id
1 'polypeptide(L)'
;MTTQKACKLCFKESKDFQVVEEIIQEIFDVLLLKIDFSLNEDYVICESCADSIYTYFEFKSACLYSEDLMVPFIRTMNGMEVDIVEMAYLKENPGASTVSDSDDAVVRLCLKRDHCVDLNDFNKTSAEDIVAKWIPEVDIKSTRDPKICLSCQTSLLNYYQFVTECLAKQENIVERDDRKAIKSEELDIKPEEGRM
;
A
#
# COMPACT_ATOMS: atom_id res chain seq x y z
N MET A 1 -29.72 3.36 21.90
CA MET A 1 -28.54 4.24 21.98
C MET A 1 -27.62 3.82 20.85
N THR A 2 -27.31 4.70 19.91
CA THR A 2 -26.35 4.41 18.83
C THR A 2 -24.95 4.67 19.36
N THR A 3 -24.20 3.60 19.63
CA THR A 3 -22.81 3.67 20.09
C THR A 3 -21.94 4.24 18.98
N GLN A 4 -21.19 5.29 19.29
CA GLN A 4 -20.15 5.82 18.40
C GLN A 4 -18.80 5.26 18.86
N LYS A 5 -17.97 4.88 17.90
CA LYS A 5 -16.62 4.40 18.16
C LYS A 5 -15.62 5.14 17.29
N ALA A 6 -14.43 5.38 17.82
CA ALA A 6 -13.34 5.99 17.07
C ALA A 6 -12.72 4.98 16.10
N CYS A 7 -12.59 5.37 14.83
CA CYS A 7 -11.91 4.56 13.82
C CYS A 7 -10.41 4.48 14.10
N LYS A 8 -9.84 3.28 14.09
CA LYS A 8 -8.41 3.05 14.38
C LYS A 8 -7.45 3.63 13.32
N LEU A 9 -7.94 3.92 12.11
CA LEU A 9 -7.13 4.46 11.01
C LEU A 9 -7.17 5.98 10.94
N CYS A 10 -8.37 6.56 10.95
CA CYS A 10 -8.57 7.99 10.74
C CYS A 10 -8.83 8.75 12.03
N PHE A 11 -9.04 8.05 13.15
CA PHE A 11 -9.35 8.60 14.48
C PHE A 11 -10.60 9.48 14.55
N LYS A 12 -11.48 9.37 13.55
CA LYS A 12 -12.80 10.02 13.56
C LYS A 12 -13.82 9.08 14.21
N GLU A 13 -14.76 9.65 14.95
CA GLU A 13 -15.91 8.91 15.47
C GLU A 13 -16.86 8.53 14.33
N SER A 14 -17.38 7.31 14.37
CA SER A 14 -18.37 6.81 13.43
C SER A 14 -19.43 5.99 14.15
N LYS A 15 -20.65 6.00 13.59
CA LYS A 15 -21.72 5.05 13.92
C LYS A 15 -21.67 3.81 13.04
N ASP A 16 -21.14 3.99 11.83
CA ASP A 16 -21.00 2.95 10.82
C ASP A 16 -19.54 2.47 10.85
N PHE A 17 -19.34 1.31 11.46
CA PHE A 17 -18.02 0.73 11.68
C PHE A 17 -18.06 -0.79 11.57
N GLN A 18 -16.94 -1.38 11.18
CA GLN A 18 -16.69 -2.81 11.23
C GLN A 18 -15.64 -3.14 12.29
N VAL A 19 -15.80 -4.28 12.95
CA VAL A 19 -14.82 -4.80 13.91
C VAL A 19 -13.61 -5.31 13.15
N VAL A 20 -12.41 -5.05 13.68
CA VAL A 20 -11.15 -5.52 13.09
C VAL A 20 -10.93 -6.98 13.50
N GLU A 21 -11.40 -7.88 12.65
CA GLU A 21 -11.16 -9.32 12.75
C GLU A 21 -9.79 -9.71 12.15
N GLU A 22 -9.37 -10.96 12.33
CA GLU A 22 -8.09 -11.51 11.84
C GLU A 22 -7.87 -11.23 10.35
N ILE A 23 -8.89 -11.42 9.51
CA ILE A 23 -8.78 -11.17 8.07
C ILE A 23 -8.45 -9.71 7.74
N ILE A 24 -8.97 -8.75 8.51
CA ILE A 24 -8.66 -7.33 8.30
C ILE A 24 -7.23 -7.04 8.76
N GLN A 25 -6.74 -7.73 9.80
CA GLN A 25 -5.35 -7.63 10.25
C GLN A 25 -4.39 -8.16 9.19
N GLU A 26 -4.69 -9.30 8.57
CA GLU A 26 -3.90 -9.82 7.44
C GLU A 26 -3.85 -8.83 6.26
N ILE A 27 -4.98 -8.16 5.97
CA ILE A 27 -4.99 -7.13 4.92
C ILE A 27 -4.11 -5.94 5.31
N PHE A 28 -4.08 -5.53 6.58
CA PHE A 28 -3.17 -4.48 7.03
C PHE A 28 -1.70 -4.85 6.81
N ASP A 29 -1.34 -6.10 7.09
CA ASP A 29 0.02 -6.59 6.84
C ASP A 29 0.36 -6.57 5.35
N VAL A 30 -0.55 -7.03 4.49
CA VAL A 30 -0.38 -6.96 3.02
C VAL A 30 -0.22 -5.51 2.56
N LEU A 31 -0.98 -4.58 3.12
CA LEU A 31 -0.90 -3.16 2.79
C LEU A 31 0.24 -2.42 3.50
N LEU A 32 1.09 -3.11 4.26
CA LEU A 32 2.18 -2.54 5.06
C LEU A 32 1.71 -1.46 6.05
N LEU A 33 0.45 -1.55 6.49
CA LEU A 33 -0.15 -0.74 7.53
C LEU A 33 0.20 -1.34 8.90
N LYS A 34 1.36 -0.93 9.44
CA LYS A 34 1.86 -1.40 10.74
C LYS A 34 1.11 -0.74 11.91
N ILE A 35 -0.13 -1.12 12.08
CA ILE A 35 -1.03 -0.58 13.11
C ILE A 35 -0.83 -1.39 14.40
N ASP A 36 -0.57 -0.69 15.51
CA ASP A 36 -0.48 -1.34 16.81
C ASP A 36 -1.88 -1.63 17.39
N PHE A 37 -2.14 -2.93 17.60
CA PHE A 37 -3.36 -3.48 18.21
C PHE A 37 -3.13 -3.98 19.66
N SER A 38 -2.00 -3.67 20.30
CA SER A 38 -1.62 -4.18 21.64
C SER A 38 -2.51 -3.72 22.82
N LEU A 39 -3.32 -2.67 22.65
CA LEU A 39 -4.21 -2.14 23.68
C LEU A 39 -5.60 -2.82 23.65
N ASN A 40 -5.75 -4.00 24.27
CA ASN A 40 -6.93 -4.84 24.59
C ASN A 40 -8.41 -4.34 24.40
N GLU A 41 -8.75 -3.54 23.39
CA GLU A 41 -10.11 -3.10 23.07
C GLU A 41 -10.56 -3.63 21.70
N ASP A 42 -11.87 -3.88 21.55
CA ASP A 42 -12.49 -4.22 20.27
C ASP A 42 -12.29 -3.08 19.26
N TYR A 43 -11.20 -3.17 18.49
CA TYR A 43 -10.87 -2.19 17.47
C TYR A 43 -11.90 -2.17 16.37
N VAL A 44 -12.20 -0.97 15.91
CA VAL A 44 -13.10 -0.77 14.78
C VAL A 44 -12.51 0.20 13.78
N ILE A 45 -12.97 0.07 12.55
CA ILE A 45 -12.69 1.01 11.47
C ILE A 45 -14.00 1.49 10.87
N CYS A 46 -14.10 2.77 10.54
CA CYS A 46 -15.28 3.30 9.88
C CYS A 46 -15.41 2.75 8.46
N GLU A 47 -16.63 2.70 7.95
CA GLU A 47 -16.95 2.19 6.60
C GLU A 47 -16.07 2.79 5.50
N SER A 48 -15.84 4.10 5.50
CA SER A 48 -14.96 4.74 4.50
C SER A 48 -13.51 4.24 4.54
N CYS A 49 -12.99 3.91 5.72
CA CYS A 49 -11.66 3.32 5.85
C CYS A 49 -11.67 1.85 5.46
N ALA A 50 -12.76 1.12 5.74
CA ALA A 50 -12.98 -0.23 5.25
C ALA A 50 -12.91 -0.31 3.73
N ASP A 51 -13.72 0.50 3.04
CA ASP A 51 -13.77 0.56 1.58
C ASP A 51 -12.41 0.89 0.99
N SER A 52 -11.68 1.83 1.62
CA SER A 52 -10.33 2.21 1.21
C SER A 52 -9.36 1.03 1.32
N ILE A 53 -9.36 0.32 2.45
CA ILE A 53 -8.52 -0.88 2.65
C ILE A 53 -8.80 -1.93 1.57
N TYR A 54 -10.07 -2.29 1.35
CA TYR A 54 -10.43 -3.31 0.36
C TYR A 54 -10.02 -2.88 -1.06
N THR A 55 -10.27 -1.62 -1.42
CA THR A 55 -9.87 -1.06 -2.71
C THR A 55 -8.35 -1.16 -2.92
N TYR A 56 -7.55 -0.78 -1.92
CA TYR A 56 -6.09 -0.83 -2.04
C TYR A 56 -5.54 -2.25 -1.97
N PHE A 57 -6.21 -3.15 -1.25
CA PHE A 57 -5.88 -4.57 -1.22
C PHE A 57 -6.11 -5.22 -2.59
N GLU A 58 -7.24 -4.93 -3.25
CA GLU A 58 -7.51 -5.38 -4.61
C GLU A 58 -6.48 -4.83 -5.60
N PHE A 59 -6.15 -3.52 -5.50
CA PHE A 59 -5.13 -2.91 -6.35
C PHE A 59 -3.76 -3.57 -6.15
N LYS A 60 -3.28 -3.70 -4.91
CA LYS A 60 -1.97 -4.33 -4.64
C LYS A 60 -1.96 -5.79 -5.11
N SER A 61 -3.02 -6.55 -4.84
CA SER A 61 -3.16 -7.94 -5.30
C SER A 61 -3.09 -8.06 -6.83
N ALA A 62 -3.69 -7.12 -7.57
CA ALA A 62 -3.58 -7.09 -9.03
C ALA A 62 -2.15 -6.80 -9.52
N CYS A 63 -1.41 -5.95 -8.80
CA CYS A 63 0.02 -5.72 -9.06
C CYS A 63 0.86 -6.97 -8.79
N LEU A 64 0.62 -7.67 -7.67
CA LEU A 64 1.33 -8.92 -7.34
C LEU A 64 1.04 -10.02 -8.35
N TYR A 65 -0.22 -10.17 -8.77
CA TYR A 65 -0.58 -11.12 -9.82
C TYR A 65 0.14 -10.82 -11.14
N SER A 66 0.27 -9.53 -11.48
CA SER A 66 1.03 -9.10 -12.64
C SER A 66 2.51 -9.48 -12.51
N GLU A 67 3.09 -9.33 -11.32
CA GLU A 67 4.47 -9.72 -11.05
C GLU A 67 4.69 -11.24 -11.17
N ASP A 68 3.81 -12.03 -10.59
CA ASP A 68 3.89 -13.50 -10.64
C ASP A 68 3.90 -14.02 -12.08
N LEU A 69 3.20 -13.34 -12.99
CA LEU A 69 3.21 -13.65 -14.42
C LEU A 69 4.52 -13.26 -15.10
N MET A 70 5.21 -12.22 -14.62
CA MET A 70 6.49 -11.74 -15.14
C MET A 70 7.67 -12.58 -14.68
N VAL A 71 7.65 -13.10 -13.44
CA VAL A 71 8.77 -13.83 -12.82
C VAL A 71 9.38 -14.92 -13.72
N PRO A 72 8.62 -15.78 -14.42
CA PRO A 72 9.20 -16.77 -15.32
C PRO A 72 10.00 -16.17 -16.50
N PHE A 73 9.54 -15.04 -17.04
CA PHE A 73 10.21 -14.34 -18.14
C PHE A 73 11.47 -13.64 -17.66
N ILE A 74 11.40 -12.95 -16.51
CA ILE A 74 12.55 -12.30 -15.88
C ILE A 74 13.68 -13.31 -15.60
N ARG A 75 13.33 -14.50 -15.10
CA ARG A 75 14.29 -15.59 -14.87
C ARG A 75 14.96 -16.08 -16.14
N THR A 76 14.22 -16.15 -17.25
CA THR A 76 14.76 -16.58 -18.55
C THR A 76 15.73 -15.56 -19.13
N MET A 77 15.48 -14.27 -18.87
CA MET A 77 16.31 -13.16 -19.33
C MET A 77 17.60 -12.97 -18.51
N ASN A 78 17.86 -13.82 -17.50
CA ASN A 78 19.08 -13.79 -16.67
C ASN A 78 19.43 -12.40 -16.12
N GLY A 79 18.42 -11.62 -15.73
CA GLY A 79 18.60 -10.27 -15.19
C GLY A 79 18.68 -9.15 -16.23
N MET A 80 18.44 -9.44 -17.52
CA MET A 80 18.15 -8.41 -18.51
C MET A 80 16.69 -7.93 -18.37
N GLU A 81 16.45 -6.69 -18.77
CA GLU A 81 15.10 -6.12 -18.82
C GLU A 81 14.19 -6.93 -19.76
N VAL A 82 12.97 -7.17 -19.33
CA VAL A 82 11.92 -7.83 -20.11
C VAL A 82 11.17 -6.80 -20.95
N ASP A 83 10.99 -7.09 -22.23
CA ASP A 83 10.00 -6.40 -23.06
C ASP A 83 8.60 -6.92 -22.70
N ILE A 84 7.80 -6.09 -22.03
CA ILE A 84 6.46 -6.47 -21.55
C ILE A 84 5.52 -6.75 -22.73
N VAL A 85 5.70 -6.05 -23.85
CA VAL A 85 4.85 -6.22 -25.04
C VAL A 85 5.13 -7.59 -25.66
N GLU A 86 6.40 -7.95 -25.79
CA GLU A 86 6.81 -9.30 -26.23
C GLU A 86 6.29 -10.39 -25.29
N MET A 87 6.44 -10.19 -23.97
CA MET A 87 5.93 -11.11 -22.96
C MET A 87 4.41 -11.33 -23.10
N ALA A 88 3.64 -10.24 -23.18
CA ALA A 88 2.19 -10.28 -23.29
C ALA A 88 1.77 -11.00 -24.58
N TYR A 89 2.45 -10.71 -25.70
CA TYR A 89 2.19 -11.37 -26.97
C TYR A 89 2.42 -12.88 -26.92
N LEU A 90 3.55 -13.33 -26.37
CA LEU A 90 3.89 -14.75 -26.25
C LEU A 90 2.93 -15.50 -25.32
N LYS A 91 2.43 -14.82 -24.28
CA LYS A 91 1.42 -15.38 -23.37
C LYS A 91 0.06 -15.56 -24.05
N GLU A 92 -0.36 -14.59 -24.86
CA GLU A 92 -1.61 -14.65 -25.61
C GLU A 92 -1.53 -15.61 -26.82
N ASN A 93 -0.33 -15.87 -27.34
CA ASN A 93 -0.10 -16.71 -28.52
C ASN A 93 0.94 -17.82 -28.26
N PRO A 94 0.57 -18.89 -27.51
CA PRO A 94 1.48 -19.99 -27.23
C PRO A 94 2.03 -20.63 -28.50
N GLY A 95 3.36 -20.69 -28.64
CA GLY A 95 4.05 -21.28 -29.80
C GLY A 95 4.36 -20.31 -30.93
N ALA A 96 4.02 -19.02 -30.79
CA ALA A 96 4.51 -17.99 -31.71
C ALA A 96 6.02 -17.75 -31.52
N SER A 97 6.75 -17.62 -32.62
CA SER A 97 8.20 -17.39 -32.63
C SER A 97 8.60 -15.93 -32.88
N THR A 98 7.63 -15.09 -33.24
CA THR A 98 7.84 -13.69 -33.65
C THR A 98 6.67 -12.84 -33.18
N VAL A 99 6.97 -11.70 -32.55
CA VAL A 99 5.99 -10.69 -32.14
C VAL A 99 5.47 -9.96 -33.39
N SER A 100 4.16 -9.74 -33.48
CA SER A 100 3.60 -8.82 -34.49
C SER A 100 3.88 -7.38 -34.06
N ASP A 101 4.21 -6.47 -35.00
CA ASP A 101 4.35 -5.03 -34.78
C ASP A 101 3.03 -4.39 -34.29
N SER A 102 2.63 -4.66 -33.05
CA SER A 102 1.50 -3.99 -32.41
C SER A 102 2.03 -2.82 -31.58
N ASP A 103 1.58 -1.61 -31.89
CA ASP A 103 1.82 -0.39 -31.11
C ASP A 103 1.09 -0.39 -29.74
N ASP A 104 0.54 -1.52 -29.34
CA ASP A 104 -0.24 -1.66 -28.12
C ASP A 104 0.69 -1.65 -26.90
N ALA A 105 0.72 -0.52 -26.21
CA ALA A 105 1.43 -0.42 -24.97
C ALA A 105 0.77 -1.28 -23.87
N VAL A 106 1.61 -2.03 -23.14
CA VAL A 106 1.18 -2.86 -22.02
C VAL A 106 1.60 -2.20 -20.72
N VAL A 107 0.66 -2.06 -19.80
CA VAL A 107 0.85 -1.39 -18.51
C VAL A 107 1.59 -2.30 -17.54
N ARG A 108 2.67 -1.79 -16.91
CA ARG A 108 3.53 -2.59 -16.02
C ARG A 108 2.82 -3.17 -14.79
N LEU A 109 1.93 -2.38 -14.18
CA LEU A 109 1.31 -2.73 -12.89
C LEU A 109 0.06 -3.61 -13.01
N CYS A 110 -0.53 -3.74 -14.20
CA CYS A 110 -1.75 -4.51 -14.38
C CYS A 110 -1.75 -5.44 -15.61
N LEU A 111 -0.69 -5.39 -16.43
CA LEU A 111 -0.53 -6.12 -17.69
C LEU A 111 -1.69 -6.00 -18.69
N LYS A 112 -2.50 -4.94 -18.57
CA LYS A 112 -3.55 -4.63 -19.54
C LYS A 112 -3.00 -3.73 -20.65
N ARG A 113 -3.54 -3.88 -21.85
CA ARG A 113 -3.41 -2.89 -22.94
C ARG A 113 -4.36 -1.74 -22.64
N ASP A 114 -3.84 -0.53 -22.52
CA ASP A 114 -4.62 0.66 -22.15
C ASP A 114 -3.90 1.94 -22.59
N HIS A 115 -4.61 3.08 -22.57
CA HIS A 115 -4.00 4.39 -22.74
C HIS A 115 -3.02 4.67 -21.59
N CYS A 116 -1.75 4.78 -21.94
CA CYS A 116 -0.67 4.88 -20.97
C CYS A 116 0.30 6.01 -21.29
N VAL A 117 1.04 6.39 -20.26
CA VAL A 117 2.20 7.27 -20.35
C VAL A 117 3.44 6.49 -19.88
N ASP A 118 4.62 7.02 -20.18
CA ASP A 118 5.85 6.52 -19.57
C ASP A 118 5.77 6.63 -18.05
N LEU A 119 6.09 5.53 -17.35
CA LEU A 119 6.13 5.52 -15.90
C LEU A 119 7.18 6.50 -15.38
N ASN A 120 8.25 6.73 -16.17
CA ASN A 120 9.28 7.72 -15.90
C ASN A 120 8.81 9.18 -16.01
N ASP A 121 7.71 9.44 -16.74
CA ASP A 121 7.12 10.78 -16.84
C ASP A 121 6.17 11.09 -15.67
N PHE A 122 5.93 10.12 -14.80
CA PHE A 122 5.28 10.33 -13.52
C PHE A 122 6.20 11.23 -12.67
N ASN A 123 5.72 12.44 -12.31
CA ASN A 123 6.37 13.49 -11.51
C ASN A 123 7.55 13.05 -10.61
N LYS A 124 8.56 13.92 -10.43
CA LYS A 124 9.86 13.75 -9.73
C LYS A 124 9.89 12.98 -8.39
N THR A 125 8.77 12.76 -7.71
CA THR A 125 8.69 11.85 -6.55
C THR A 125 7.93 10.62 -7.02
N SER A 126 8.71 9.62 -7.36
CA SER A 126 8.50 8.77 -8.53
C SER A 126 7.53 7.62 -8.22
N ALA A 127 6.73 7.21 -9.22
CA ALA A 127 5.93 5.98 -9.10
C ALA A 127 6.82 4.79 -8.68
N GLU A 128 8.08 4.80 -9.09
CA GLU A 128 9.13 3.88 -8.64
C GLU A 128 9.33 3.91 -7.13
N ASP A 129 9.52 5.08 -6.50
CA ASP A 129 9.69 5.20 -5.04
C ASP A 129 8.46 4.70 -4.29
N ILE A 130 7.26 5.02 -4.79
CA ILE A 130 6.00 4.58 -4.18
C ILE A 130 5.89 3.07 -4.26
N VAL A 131 6.16 2.48 -5.43
CA VAL A 131 6.09 1.03 -5.62
C VAL A 131 7.17 0.31 -4.82
N ALA A 132 8.43 0.77 -4.88
CA ALA A 132 9.52 0.19 -4.10
C ALA A 132 9.24 0.20 -2.59
N LYS A 133 8.52 1.21 -2.10
CA LYS A 133 8.16 1.31 -0.68
C LYS A 133 6.91 0.50 -0.30
N TRP A 134 5.86 0.55 -1.11
CA TRP A 134 4.53 0.06 -0.72
C TRP A 134 4.10 -1.23 -1.42
N ILE A 135 4.75 -1.57 -2.52
CA ILE A 135 4.59 -2.83 -3.27
C ILE A 135 6.00 -3.40 -3.57
N PRO A 136 6.83 -3.64 -2.53
CA PRO A 136 8.24 -4.03 -2.69
C PRO A 136 8.42 -5.36 -3.43
N GLU A 137 7.36 -6.15 -3.58
CA GLU A 137 7.36 -7.39 -4.32
C GLU A 137 7.43 -7.15 -5.85
N VAL A 138 7.07 -5.96 -6.34
CA VAL A 138 7.08 -5.59 -7.76
C VAL A 138 8.37 -4.87 -8.13
N ASP A 139 9.16 -5.45 -9.04
CA ASP A 139 10.35 -4.78 -9.58
C ASP A 139 10.04 -4.09 -10.91
N ILE A 140 9.71 -2.80 -10.88
CA ILE A 140 9.47 -2.01 -12.10
C ILE A 140 10.71 -1.98 -13.02
N LYS A 141 11.92 -2.06 -12.47
CA LYS A 141 13.17 -1.99 -13.24
C LYS A 141 13.47 -3.25 -14.03
N SER A 142 12.78 -4.35 -13.73
CA SER A 142 12.89 -5.59 -14.50
C SER A 142 12.32 -5.48 -15.92
N THR A 143 11.73 -4.35 -16.30
CA THR A 143 11.07 -4.15 -17.59
C THR A 143 11.56 -2.91 -18.30
N ARG A 144 11.72 -3.02 -19.62
CA ARG A 144 12.13 -1.92 -20.47
C ARG A 144 10.96 -0.96 -20.72
N ASP A 145 11.23 0.35 -20.71
CA ASP A 145 10.28 1.42 -21.04
C ASP A 145 8.90 1.26 -20.37
N PRO A 146 8.84 1.05 -19.02
CA PRO A 146 7.62 0.68 -18.34
C PRO A 146 6.54 1.74 -18.50
N LYS A 147 5.32 1.31 -18.82
CA LYS A 147 4.16 2.18 -19.01
C LYS A 147 3.18 2.09 -17.85
N ILE A 148 2.47 3.19 -17.58
CA ILE A 148 1.41 3.27 -16.56
C ILE A 148 0.14 3.87 -17.17
N CYS A 149 -1.03 3.24 -16.94
CA CYS A 149 -2.32 3.83 -17.30
C CYS A 149 -2.87 4.70 -16.17
N LEU A 150 -3.85 5.54 -16.51
CA LEU A 150 -4.48 6.46 -15.57
C LEU A 150 -5.07 5.75 -14.34
N SER A 151 -5.71 4.59 -14.53
CA SER A 151 -6.29 3.83 -13.40
C SER A 151 -5.23 3.36 -12.41
N CYS A 152 -4.11 2.81 -12.90
CA CYS A 152 -3.00 2.41 -12.05
C CYS A 152 -2.36 3.63 -11.38
N GLN A 153 -2.24 4.74 -12.11
CA GLN A 153 -1.71 5.99 -11.60
C GLN A 153 -2.52 6.53 -10.41
N THR A 154 -3.82 6.64 -10.59
CA THR A 154 -4.75 7.11 -9.55
C THR A 154 -4.75 6.18 -8.35
N SER A 155 -4.79 4.86 -8.57
CA SER A 155 -4.80 3.88 -7.49
C SER A 155 -3.51 3.92 -6.67
N LEU A 156 -2.35 4.03 -7.33
CA LEU A 156 -1.05 4.12 -6.67
C LEU A 156 -0.92 5.38 -5.81
N LEU A 157 -1.34 6.55 -6.34
CA LEU A 157 -1.30 7.81 -5.62
C LEU A 157 -2.26 7.83 -4.42
N ASN A 158 -3.48 7.34 -4.60
CA ASN A 158 -4.47 7.28 -3.54
C ASN A 158 -4.03 6.30 -2.44
N TYR A 159 -3.49 5.14 -2.81
CA TYR A 159 -2.94 4.18 -1.87
C TYR A 159 -1.79 4.80 -1.04
N TYR A 160 -0.85 5.45 -1.72
CA TYR A 160 0.26 6.16 -1.06
C TYR A 160 -0.22 7.20 -0.04
N GLN A 161 -1.16 8.05 -0.46
CA GLN A 161 -1.72 9.10 0.39
C GLN A 161 -2.43 8.50 1.60
N PHE A 162 -3.29 7.51 1.38
CA PHE A 162 -4.03 6.85 2.44
C PHE A 162 -3.12 6.25 3.51
N VAL A 163 -2.11 5.45 3.11
CA VAL A 163 -1.20 4.80 4.05
C VAL A 163 -0.36 5.84 4.80
N THR A 164 0.15 6.85 4.09
CA THR A 164 0.96 7.91 4.71
C THR A 164 0.16 8.69 5.74
N GLU A 165 -1.10 9.01 5.44
CA GLU A 165 -1.99 9.69 6.40
C GLU A 165 -2.33 8.81 7.60
N CYS A 166 -2.56 7.52 7.40
CA CYS A 166 -2.85 6.59 8.50
C CYS A 166 -1.65 6.52 9.45
N LEU A 167 -0.44 6.29 8.94
CA LEU A 167 0.77 6.18 9.74
C LEU A 167 1.12 7.49 10.45
N ALA A 168 1.01 8.64 9.77
CA ALA A 168 1.27 9.94 10.39
C ALA A 168 0.32 10.19 11.57
N LYS A 169 -0.96 9.79 11.49
CA LYS A 169 -1.90 9.93 12.60
C LYS A 169 -1.54 9.01 13.78
N GLN A 170 -0.98 7.84 13.52
CA GLN A 170 -0.55 6.91 14.56
C GLN A 170 0.69 7.42 15.31
N GLU A 171 1.71 7.87 14.58
CA GLU A 171 2.93 8.46 15.19
C GLU A 171 2.57 9.62 16.12
N ASN A 172 1.67 10.51 15.67
CA ASN A 172 1.19 11.63 16.47
C ASN A 172 0.50 11.22 17.79
N ILE A 173 -0.07 10.01 17.85
CA ILE A 173 -0.73 9.50 19.07
C ILE A 173 0.31 8.92 20.01
N VAL A 174 1.23 8.10 19.50
CA VAL A 174 2.33 7.53 20.30
C VAL A 174 3.10 8.64 21.00
N GLU A 175 3.50 9.69 20.26
CA GLU A 175 4.19 10.83 20.89
C GLU A 175 3.36 11.57 21.94
N ARG A 176 2.02 11.62 21.79
CA ARG A 176 1.15 12.28 22.76
C ARG A 176 1.04 11.46 24.04
N ASP A 177 0.96 10.14 23.92
CA ASP A 177 0.85 9.25 25.07
C ASP A 177 2.18 9.16 25.82
N ASP A 178 3.33 9.13 25.13
CA ASP A 178 4.65 9.25 25.74
C ASP A 178 4.79 10.57 26.53
N ARG A 179 4.36 11.70 25.93
CA ARG A 179 4.37 13.00 26.62
C ARG A 179 3.45 13.05 27.84
N LYS A 180 2.34 12.30 27.84
CA LYS A 180 1.47 12.19 29.03
C LYS A 180 2.13 11.32 30.11
N ALA A 181 2.72 10.20 29.73
CA ALA A 181 3.41 9.28 30.64
C ALA A 181 4.56 9.98 31.39
N ILE A 182 5.40 10.73 30.67
CA ILE A 182 6.49 11.52 31.27
C ILE A 182 5.95 12.55 32.27
N LYS A 183 4.87 13.26 31.91
CA LYS A 183 4.25 14.25 32.81
C LYS A 183 3.63 13.64 34.07
N SER A 184 3.09 12.43 34.00
CA SER A 184 2.61 11.73 35.19
C SER A 184 3.76 11.33 36.12
N GLU A 185 4.88 10.87 35.57
CA GLU A 185 6.06 10.48 36.36
C GLU A 185 6.75 11.68 37.05
N GLU A 186 6.79 12.85 36.39
CA GLU A 186 7.35 14.08 36.98
C GLU A 186 6.53 14.64 38.16
N LEU A 187 5.23 14.34 38.23
CA LEU A 187 4.33 14.80 39.31
C LEU A 187 4.37 13.91 40.57
N ASP A 188 4.94 12.70 40.48
CA ASP A 188 5.03 11.74 41.59
C ASP A 188 6.31 11.88 42.45
N ILE A 189 7.19 12.84 42.13
CA ILE A 189 8.35 13.19 42.98
C ILE A 189 7.91 14.22 44.03
N LYS A 190 7.32 13.78 45.15
CA LYS A 190 7.15 14.65 46.34
C LYS A 190 8.46 14.74 47.13
N PRO A 191 8.88 15.93 47.59
CA PRO A 191 10.04 16.05 48.46
C PRO A 191 9.68 15.53 49.86
N GLU A 192 10.49 14.61 50.40
CA GLU A 192 10.46 14.32 51.84
C GLU A 192 10.92 15.57 52.60
N GLU A 193 9.97 16.30 53.18
CA GLU A 193 10.24 17.28 54.21
C GLU A 193 10.71 16.55 55.48
N GLY A 194 12.03 16.39 55.61
CA GLY A 194 12.67 15.96 56.84
C GLY A 194 12.51 17.00 57.94
N ARG A 195 11.54 16.80 58.84
CA ARG A 195 11.57 17.32 60.21
C ARG A 195 12.21 16.28 61.13
N MET A 196 13.46 16.52 61.53
CA MET A 196 13.90 16.51 62.95
C MET A 196 15.34 16.98 63.05
#